data_AF-A0A0G9LBT3-F1
#
_entry.id   AF-A0A0G9LBT3-F1
#
_cell.length_a   1.000
_cell.length_b   1.000
_cell.length_c   1.000
_cell.angle_alpha   90.00
_cell.angle_beta   90.00
_cell.angle_gamma   90.00
#
_symmetry.space_group_name_H-M   'P 1'
#
loop_
_entity.id
_entity.type
_entity.pdbx_description
1 polymer ?
#
loop_
_entity_poly.entity_id
_entity_poly.type
_entity_poly.pdbx_seq_one_letter_code
_entity_poly.pdbx_strand_id
1 'polypeptide(L)'
;MIMENLLEKLLNALPIIAIVLVVLIVFLSFWRRVPADKAMVITGLRKRVLLGRGGLMIPILETSSTISLENISMTTDVNEAPAKQGIFVNIVGTAVVKVKNDHENVLKAVEQFCSGGEKNTVNVIRTIVEQILEGKLRGIVSTLTVEQINEDRASFEQRIEDDIRNELGSMGLVLISYTILKISTQGGYLENRAKPQIAAAKSEADIAEAERKRDTEIKTASAIREGQKAKLEAETEIAQSERDKKIKLEAFRAEQDKAKANADVAYKLQEVENNAILAEQQAELAEKEALVVEKKLIAEVKKPADAKKYEVEVAAEANKIQAIRQAEAEAEAIRVRAIAEADAKKIQAQADAEAIRAKGLAEAEAIKAKGLAEAEAKDRLAEAMAKYGEAAIVEMVVNKLPDVMKEVASPLEQIDKLTVIDNGGSQGASKVAKIVTDVTANGFEVLKDLTGLDLSNVLNNFVNKDIKTSPSSEEKEIIDVDVE
;
A
#
# COMPACT_ATOMS: atom_id res chain seq x y z
N MET A 1 -45.33 68.09 -68.37
CA MET A 1 -46.34 67.35 -69.15
C MET A 1 -46.21 65.81 -69.09
N ILE A 2 -45.20 65.14 -69.68
CA ILE A 2 -45.11 63.66 -69.60
C ILE A 2 -44.88 63.18 -68.16
N MET A 3 -44.04 63.90 -67.40
CA MET A 3 -43.72 63.56 -66.02
C MET A 3 -44.90 63.81 -65.04
N GLU A 4 -45.68 64.87 -65.24
CA GLU A 4 -46.89 65.17 -64.46
C GLU A 4 -48.01 64.15 -64.73
N ASN A 5 -48.19 63.75 -65.98
CA ASN A 5 -49.22 62.77 -66.38
C ASN A 5 -48.87 61.35 -65.89
N LEU A 6 -47.57 61.05 -65.71
CA LEU A 6 -47.09 59.84 -65.06
C LEU A 6 -47.29 59.90 -63.54
N LEU A 7 -47.07 61.06 -62.92
CA LEU A 7 -47.32 61.32 -61.50
C LEU A 7 -48.81 61.22 -61.15
N GLU A 8 -49.72 61.81 -61.94
CA GLU A 8 -51.18 61.67 -61.74
C GLU A 8 -51.66 60.22 -61.89
N LYS A 9 -51.13 59.48 -62.88
CA LYS A 9 -51.46 58.05 -63.03
C LYS A 9 -50.94 57.21 -61.87
N LEU A 10 -49.74 57.49 -61.35
CA LEU A 10 -49.21 56.83 -60.16
C LEU A 10 -50.03 57.18 -58.90
N LEU A 11 -50.47 58.43 -58.76
CA LEU A 11 -51.29 58.89 -57.63
C LEU A 11 -52.67 58.23 -57.61
N ASN A 12 -53.28 58.01 -58.78
CA ASN A 12 -54.56 57.30 -58.91
C ASN A 12 -54.42 55.77 -58.83
N ALA A 13 -53.26 55.22 -59.19
CA ALA A 13 -52.98 53.78 -59.06
C ALA A 13 -52.59 53.39 -57.62
N LEU A 14 -52.04 54.31 -56.83
CA LEU A 14 -51.66 54.13 -55.43
C LEU A 14 -52.75 53.50 -54.54
N PRO A 15 -54.02 53.96 -54.53
CA PRO A 15 -55.08 53.32 -53.74
C PRO A 15 -55.40 51.91 -54.22
N ILE A 16 -55.36 51.66 -55.52
CA ILE A 16 -55.62 50.32 -56.09
C ILE A 16 -54.50 49.35 -55.70
N ILE A 17 -53.25 49.80 -55.79
CA ILE A 17 -52.07 49.04 -55.36
C ILE A 17 -52.15 48.76 -53.85
N ALA A 18 -52.55 49.75 -53.04
CA ALA A 18 -52.73 49.56 -51.60
C ALA A 18 -53.80 48.52 -51.26
N ILE A 19 -54.95 48.54 -51.94
CA ILE A 19 -56.02 47.53 -51.75
C ILE A 19 -55.53 46.14 -52.14
N VAL A 20 -54.86 46.00 -53.29
CA VAL A 20 -54.29 44.72 -53.73
C VAL A 20 -53.26 44.20 -52.72
N LEU A 21 -52.43 45.08 -52.19
CA LEU A 21 -51.41 44.73 -51.20
C LEU A 21 -52.04 44.32 -49.85
N VAL A 22 -53.11 44.99 -49.42
CA VAL A 22 -53.89 44.60 -48.23
C VAL A 22 -54.57 43.24 -48.43
N VAL A 23 -55.20 43.00 -49.58
CA VAL A 23 -55.81 41.69 -49.90
C VAL A 23 -54.76 40.59 -49.93
N LEU A 24 -53.58 40.87 -50.50
CA LEU A 24 -52.47 39.94 -50.55
C LEU A 24 -51.89 39.64 -49.15
N ILE A 25 -51.78 40.64 -48.27
CA ILE A 25 -51.39 40.45 -46.87
C ILE A 25 -52.44 39.60 -46.12
N VAL A 26 -53.73 39.86 -46.32
CA VAL A 26 -54.81 39.08 -45.70
C VAL A 26 -54.77 37.63 -46.18
N PHE A 27 -54.55 37.41 -47.49
CA PHE A 27 -54.44 36.07 -48.06
C PHE A 27 -53.19 35.32 -47.57
N LEU A 28 -52.04 36.00 -47.45
CA LEU A 28 -50.83 35.43 -46.87
C LEU A 28 -51.00 35.14 -45.36
N SER A 29 -51.77 35.96 -44.64
CA SER A 29 -52.11 35.73 -43.24
C SER A 29 -52.91 34.43 -43.02
N PHE A 30 -53.64 33.98 -44.06
CA PHE A 30 -54.38 32.72 -43.97
C PHE A 30 -53.46 31.50 -44.10
N TRP A 31 -52.26 31.65 -44.65
CA TRP A 31 -51.36 30.51 -44.82
C TRP A 31 -50.49 30.31 -43.59
N ARG A 32 -50.70 29.20 -42.87
CA ARG A 32 -49.82 28.78 -41.78
C ARG A 32 -48.98 27.57 -42.19
N ARG A 33 -47.68 27.65 -41.91
CA ARG A 33 -46.73 26.56 -42.09
C ARG A 33 -46.50 25.83 -40.76
N VAL A 34 -46.61 24.51 -40.78
CA VAL A 34 -46.33 23.64 -39.62
C VAL A 34 -45.01 22.90 -39.88
N PRO A 35 -44.04 22.97 -38.96
CA PRO A 35 -42.83 22.14 -38.99
C PRO A 35 -43.12 20.63 -38.94
N ALA A 36 -42.16 19.78 -39.32
CA ALA A 36 -42.36 18.33 -39.37
C ALA A 36 -42.42 17.68 -37.97
N ASP A 37 -41.82 18.32 -36.98
CA ASP A 37 -41.80 17.98 -35.55
C ASP A 37 -43.10 18.37 -34.81
N LYS A 38 -44.03 19.06 -35.47
CA LYS A 38 -45.27 19.55 -34.84
C LYS A 38 -46.50 19.15 -35.62
N ALA A 39 -47.59 18.98 -34.88
CA ALA A 39 -48.92 18.90 -35.45
C ALA A 39 -49.74 20.11 -35.04
N MET A 40 -50.50 20.67 -36.00
CA MET A 40 -51.43 21.76 -35.73
C MET A 40 -52.85 21.26 -35.96
N VAL A 41 -53.66 21.32 -34.91
CA VAL A 41 -55.10 21.08 -34.98
C VAL A 41 -55.79 22.42 -35.10
N ILE A 42 -56.60 22.57 -36.15
CA ILE A 42 -57.44 23.74 -36.38
C ILE A 42 -58.88 23.37 -36.01
N THR A 43 -59.48 24.14 -35.12
CA THR A 43 -60.87 24.01 -34.66
C THR A 43 -61.65 25.29 -34.94
N GLY A 44 -62.99 25.22 -34.94
CA GLY A 44 -63.87 26.32 -35.39
C GLY A 44 -64.88 25.82 -36.43
N LEU A 45 -64.83 26.38 -37.64
CA LEU A 45 -65.71 25.99 -38.78
C LEU A 45 -65.64 24.50 -39.12
N ARG A 46 -64.43 23.92 -39.14
CA ARG A 46 -64.17 22.51 -39.43
C ARG A 46 -62.98 22.03 -38.61
N LYS A 47 -63.07 20.83 -38.03
CA LYS A 47 -61.93 20.17 -37.39
C LYS A 47 -61.00 19.63 -38.47
N ARG A 48 -59.75 20.11 -38.51
CA ARG A 48 -58.71 19.57 -39.40
C ARG A 48 -57.34 19.52 -38.71
N VAL A 49 -56.53 18.55 -39.11
CA VAL A 49 -55.16 18.38 -38.59
C VAL A 49 -54.16 18.57 -39.72
N LEU A 50 -53.14 19.38 -39.45
CA LEU A 50 -52.00 19.61 -40.34
C LEU A 50 -50.76 18.94 -39.72
N LEU A 51 -50.16 18.03 -40.48
CA LEU A 51 -48.98 17.23 -40.11
C LEU A 51 -47.86 17.55 -41.09
N GLY A 52 -46.82 18.26 -40.64
CA GLY A 52 -45.65 18.59 -41.47
C GLY A 52 -45.93 19.33 -42.79
N ARG A 53 -47.13 19.90 -42.94
CA ARG A 53 -47.59 20.58 -44.16
C ARG A 53 -48.20 21.93 -43.83
N GLY A 54 -48.10 22.86 -44.80
CA GLY A 54 -48.83 24.11 -44.74
C GLY A 54 -50.33 23.90 -44.95
N GLY A 55 -51.14 24.76 -44.36
CA GLY A 55 -52.58 24.77 -44.57
C GLY A 55 -53.16 26.16 -44.40
N LEU A 56 -54.32 26.36 -45.01
CA LEU A 56 -55.10 27.58 -44.80
C LEU A 56 -55.72 27.53 -43.40
N MET A 57 -55.74 28.66 -42.70
CA MET A 57 -56.38 28.91 -41.41
C MET A 57 -56.99 30.31 -41.43
N ILE A 58 -58.28 30.43 -41.12
CA ILE A 58 -59.02 31.69 -41.14
C ILE A 58 -58.97 32.28 -39.72
N PRO A 59 -58.14 33.32 -39.46
CA PRO A 59 -57.78 33.74 -38.10
C PRO A 59 -58.95 34.25 -37.23
N ILE A 60 -60.09 34.61 -37.84
CA ILE A 60 -61.27 35.13 -37.13
C ILE A 60 -62.26 34.01 -36.78
N LEU A 61 -62.34 32.96 -37.59
CA LEU A 61 -63.36 31.90 -37.49
C LEU A 61 -62.79 30.57 -36.97
N GLU A 62 -61.47 30.48 -36.87
CA GLU A 62 -60.76 29.25 -36.54
C GLU A 62 -59.66 29.52 -35.52
N THR A 63 -59.51 28.61 -34.57
CA THR A 63 -58.44 28.57 -33.60
C THR A 63 -57.48 27.44 -33.92
N SER A 64 -56.22 27.61 -33.54
CA SER A 64 -55.17 26.61 -33.76
C SER A 64 -54.54 26.19 -32.45
N SER A 65 -54.40 24.90 -32.26
CA SER A 65 -53.64 24.30 -31.18
C SER A 65 -52.49 23.49 -31.76
N THR A 66 -51.27 23.74 -31.29
CA THR A 66 -50.09 23.01 -31.73
C THR A 66 -49.61 22.05 -30.65
N ILE A 67 -49.24 20.84 -31.05
CA ILE A 67 -48.66 19.81 -30.19
C ILE A 67 -47.33 19.33 -30.79
N SER A 68 -46.34 19.08 -29.94
CA SER A 68 -45.07 18.50 -30.37
C SER A 68 -45.25 16.99 -30.64
N LEU A 69 -44.63 16.51 -31.72
CA LEU A 69 -44.56 15.09 -32.10
C LEU A 69 -43.22 14.47 -31.68
N GLU A 70 -42.39 15.21 -30.95
CA GLU A 70 -41.09 14.75 -30.46
C GLU A 70 -41.25 13.67 -29.37
N ASN A 71 -40.14 12.97 -29.11
CA ASN A 71 -40.08 11.99 -28.05
C ASN A 71 -40.06 12.70 -26.68
N ILE A 72 -40.95 12.28 -25.79
CA ILE A 72 -41.02 12.72 -24.41
C ILE A 72 -40.50 11.58 -23.55
N SER A 73 -39.34 11.78 -22.92
CA SER A 73 -38.79 10.84 -21.94
C SER A 73 -39.25 11.19 -20.54
N MET A 74 -39.59 10.19 -19.74
CA MET A 74 -39.94 10.33 -18.33
C MET A 74 -39.45 9.13 -17.53
N THR A 75 -39.15 9.38 -16.26
CA THR A 75 -38.74 8.35 -15.32
C THR A 75 -39.86 8.15 -14.33
N THR A 76 -40.29 6.90 -14.18
CA THR A 76 -41.29 6.50 -13.19
C THR A 76 -40.58 5.82 -12.05
N ASP A 77 -40.81 6.31 -10.84
CA ASP A 77 -40.34 5.71 -9.61
C ASP A 77 -41.54 5.19 -8.83
N VAL A 78 -41.65 3.87 -8.73
CA VAL A 78 -42.69 3.21 -7.93
C VAL A 78 -42.05 2.74 -6.64
N ASN A 79 -42.39 3.43 -5.56
CA ASN A 79 -42.00 3.06 -4.21
C ASN A 79 -43.05 2.16 -3.56
N GLU A 80 -42.58 1.22 -2.74
CA GLU A 80 -43.39 0.35 -1.88
C GLU A 80 -44.50 -0.42 -2.63
N ALA A 81 -44.22 -0.92 -3.84
CA ALA A 81 -45.16 -1.79 -4.54
C ALA A 81 -45.15 -3.20 -3.93
N PRO A 82 -46.28 -3.70 -3.41
CA PRO A 82 -46.34 -5.06 -2.87
C PRO A 82 -46.25 -6.06 -4.01
N ALA A 83 -45.24 -6.93 -4.01
CA ALA A 83 -45.19 -8.10 -4.87
C ALA A 83 -46.18 -9.18 -4.41
N LYS A 84 -46.38 -10.24 -5.21
CA LYS A 84 -47.28 -11.37 -4.90
C LYS A 84 -47.03 -12.00 -3.53
N GLN A 85 -45.79 -11.96 -3.03
CA GLN A 85 -45.39 -12.52 -1.73
C GLN A 85 -45.57 -11.54 -0.56
N GLY A 86 -46.04 -10.32 -0.81
CA GLY A 86 -46.12 -9.25 0.19
C GLY A 86 -44.80 -8.55 0.48
N ILE A 87 -43.77 -8.79 -0.32
CA ILE A 87 -42.48 -8.09 -0.25
C ILE A 87 -42.62 -6.77 -1.01
N PHE A 88 -42.30 -5.66 -0.37
CA PHE A 88 -42.31 -4.35 -1.01
C PHE A 88 -41.08 -4.17 -1.91
N VAL A 89 -41.35 -3.82 -3.17
CA VAL A 89 -40.35 -3.61 -4.22
C VAL A 89 -40.40 -2.15 -4.65
N ASN A 90 -39.22 -1.56 -4.80
CA ASN A 90 -39.02 -0.25 -5.40
C ASN A 90 -38.47 -0.46 -6.81
N ILE A 91 -39.15 0.11 -7.80
CA ILE A 91 -38.80 -0.05 -9.21
C ILE A 91 -38.67 1.31 -9.86
N VAL A 92 -37.52 1.53 -10.48
CA VAL A 92 -37.25 2.72 -11.29
C VAL A 92 -37.21 2.29 -12.75
N GLY A 93 -38.09 2.87 -13.57
CA GLY A 93 -38.15 2.64 -15.00
C GLY A 93 -38.15 3.94 -15.79
N THR A 94 -37.68 3.88 -17.04
CA THR A 94 -37.76 5.00 -17.98
C THR A 94 -38.63 4.62 -19.15
N ALA A 95 -39.59 5.49 -19.45
CA ALA A 95 -40.47 5.37 -20.59
C ALA A 95 -40.17 6.47 -21.61
N VAL A 96 -40.21 6.11 -22.89
CA VAL A 96 -40.18 7.07 -23.98
C VAL A 96 -41.51 6.98 -24.71
N VAL A 97 -42.26 8.08 -24.72
CA VAL A 97 -43.55 8.17 -25.40
C VAL A 97 -43.53 9.29 -26.42
N LYS A 98 -44.39 9.21 -27.42
CA LYS A 98 -44.65 10.33 -28.33
C LYS A 98 -46.11 10.34 -28.77
N VAL A 99 -46.56 11.44 -29.34
CA VAL A 99 -47.89 11.49 -29.98
C VAL A 99 -47.84 10.69 -31.28
N LYS A 100 -48.81 9.81 -31.50
CA LYS A 100 -48.87 9.03 -32.75
C LYS A 100 -49.20 9.96 -33.91
N ASN A 101 -48.36 9.94 -34.95
CA ASN A 101 -48.48 10.80 -36.12
C ASN A 101 -49.61 10.33 -37.06
N ASP A 102 -50.84 10.48 -36.60
CA ASP A 102 -52.05 10.10 -37.33
C ASP A 102 -53.17 11.10 -37.00
N HIS A 103 -54.04 11.38 -37.97
CA HIS A 103 -55.06 12.42 -37.87
C HIS A 103 -55.98 12.23 -36.67
N GLU A 104 -56.44 11.00 -36.42
CA GLU A 104 -57.34 10.71 -35.30
C GLU A 104 -56.63 10.80 -33.95
N ASN A 105 -55.41 10.26 -33.87
CA ASN A 105 -54.64 10.19 -32.62
C ASN A 105 -54.15 11.57 -32.17
N VAL A 106 -53.77 12.43 -33.11
CA VAL A 106 -53.41 13.82 -32.81
C VAL A 106 -54.61 14.61 -32.29
N LEU A 107 -55.83 14.37 -32.81
CA LEU A 107 -57.04 14.99 -32.26
C LEU A 107 -57.28 14.59 -30.82
N LYS A 108 -57.21 13.28 -30.51
CA LYS A 108 -57.36 12.76 -29.13
C LYS A 108 -56.34 13.39 -28.19
N ALA A 109 -55.07 13.43 -28.60
CA ALA A 109 -53.99 14.01 -27.80
C ALA A 109 -54.19 15.52 -27.56
N VAL A 110 -54.63 16.28 -28.57
CA VAL A 110 -54.91 17.71 -28.39
C VAL A 110 -56.11 17.96 -27.50
N GLU A 111 -57.18 17.17 -27.62
CA GLU A 111 -58.36 17.29 -26.76
C GLU A 111 -58.04 17.01 -25.28
N GLN A 112 -57.08 16.11 -25.00
CA GLN A 112 -56.76 15.70 -23.64
C GLN A 112 -55.62 16.51 -22.98
N PHE A 113 -54.60 16.92 -23.75
CA PHE A 113 -53.37 17.47 -23.18
C PHE A 113 -53.13 18.95 -23.51
N CYS A 114 -53.78 19.52 -24.54
CA CYS A 114 -53.49 20.87 -24.98
C CYS A 114 -54.14 21.92 -24.07
N SER A 115 -53.44 22.30 -23.01
CA SER A 115 -53.84 23.38 -22.10
C SER A 115 -52.79 24.50 -22.11
N GLY A 116 -53.14 25.67 -22.67
CA GLY A 116 -52.36 26.90 -22.44
C GLY A 116 -50.97 27.02 -23.08
N GLY A 117 -50.51 26.08 -23.92
CA GLY A 117 -49.30 26.22 -24.75
C GLY A 117 -48.39 24.99 -24.79
N GLU A 118 -47.41 24.98 -25.71
CA GLU A 118 -46.60 23.79 -26.04
C GLU A 118 -45.79 23.21 -24.87
N LYS A 119 -45.06 24.05 -24.11
CA LYS A 119 -44.29 23.60 -22.94
C LYS A 119 -45.19 23.04 -21.83
N ASN A 120 -46.36 23.63 -21.65
CA ASN A 120 -47.32 23.15 -20.67
C ASN A 120 -47.90 21.80 -21.09
N THR A 121 -48.22 21.63 -22.38
CA THR A 121 -48.69 20.34 -22.93
C THR A 121 -47.71 19.20 -22.67
N VAL A 122 -46.39 19.41 -22.87
CA VAL A 122 -45.37 18.37 -22.61
C VAL A 122 -45.33 17.99 -21.13
N ASN A 123 -45.41 18.96 -20.22
CA ASN A 123 -45.43 18.69 -18.78
C ASN A 123 -46.72 17.96 -18.36
N VAL A 124 -47.87 18.35 -18.91
CA VAL A 124 -49.15 17.69 -18.64
C VAL A 124 -49.14 16.24 -19.13
N ILE A 125 -48.61 15.98 -20.33
CA ILE A 125 -48.41 14.62 -20.84
C ILE A 125 -47.51 13.83 -19.89
N ARG A 126 -46.36 14.41 -19.51
CA ARG A 126 -45.41 13.77 -18.58
C ARG A 126 -46.11 13.34 -17.29
N THR A 127 -46.80 14.25 -16.62
CA THR A 127 -47.47 13.97 -15.33
C THR A 127 -48.57 12.91 -15.46
N ILE A 128 -49.41 13.00 -16.48
CA ILE A 128 -50.50 12.02 -16.68
C ILE A 128 -49.93 10.64 -17.02
N VAL A 129 -48.95 10.58 -17.92
CA VAL A 129 -48.33 9.31 -18.30
C VAL A 129 -47.54 8.72 -17.13
N GLU A 130 -46.80 9.52 -16.35
CA GLU A 130 -46.12 9.05 -15.13
C GLU A 130 -47.10 8.39 -14.15
N GLN A 131 -48.27 8.98 -13.91
CA GLN A 131 -49.30 8.39 -13.04
C GLN A 131 -49.86 7.07 -13.59
N ILE A 132 -50.09 6.99 -14.91
CA ILE A 132 -50.55 5.76 -15.56
C ILE A 132 -49.49 4.66 -15.44
N LEU A 133 -48.23 5.00 -15.72
CA LEU A 133 -47.09 4.09 -15.62
C LEU A 133 -46.94 3.57 -14.19
N GLU A 134 -47.03 4.45 -13.19
CA GLU A 134 -46.96 4.08 -11.78
C GLU A 134 -48.08 3.08 -11.41
N GLY A 135 -49.32 3.39 -11.82
CA GLY A 135 -50.47 2.53 -11.57
C GLY A 135 -50.39 1.15 -12.24
N LYS A 136 -50.03 1.11 -13.54
CA LYS A 136 -49.87 -0.14 -14.28
C LYS A 136 -48.70 -0.96 -13.74
N LEU A 137 -47.56 -0.33 -13.47
CA LEU A 137 -46.39 -1.00 -12.91
C LEU A 137 -46.71 -1.59 -11.54
N ARG A 138 -47.34 -0.82 -10.63
CA ARG A 138 -47.78 -1.31 -9.31
C ARG A 138 -48.76 -2.48 -9.44
N GLY A 139 -49.70 -2.41 -10.39
CA GLY A 139 -50.63 -3.50 -10.70
C GLY A 139 -49.92 -4.78 -11.13
N ILE A 140 -49.00 -4.69 -12.10
CA ILE A 140 -48.28 -5.86 -12.62
C ILE A 140 -47.36 -6.45 -11.56
N VAL A 141 -46.64 -5.61 -10.80
CA VAL A 141 -45.76 -6.06 -9.70
C VAL A 141 -46.52 -6.89 -8.67
N SER A 142 -47.77 -6.52 -8.36
CA SER A 142 -48.61 -7.27 -7.42
C SER A 142 -48.94 -8.71 -7.86
N THR A 143 -48.82 -9.00 -9.16
CA THR A 143 -49.10 -10.33 -9.72
C THR A 143 -47.88 -11.23 -9.79
N LEU A 144 -46.67 -10.67 -9.67
CA LEU A 144 -45.40 -11.38 -9.84
C LEU A 144 -44.63 -11.50 -8.53
N THR A 145 -43.77 -12.50 -8.45
CA THR A 145 -42.80 -12.60 -7.36
C THR A 145 -41.58 -11.71 -7.61
N VAL A 146 -40.86 -11.35 -6.54
CA VAL A 146 -39.62 -10.57 -6.67
C VAL A 146 -38.59 -11.29 -7.55
N GLU A 147 -38.51 -12.62 -7.43
CA GLU A 147 -37.62 -13.45 -8.24
C GLU A 147 -37.99 -13.39 -9.73
N GLN A 148 -39.28 -13.50 -10.06
CA GLN A 148 -39.75 -13.44 -11.45
C GLN A 148 -39.42 -12.10 -12.11
N ILE A 149 -39.56 -11.01 -11.36
CA ILE A 149 -39.23 -9.65 -11.82
C ILE A 149 -37.72 -9.51 -12.10
N ASN A 150 -36.87 -10.21 -11.35
CA ASN A 150 -35.41 -10.12 -11.48
C ASN A 150 -34.80 -11.14 -12.45
N GLU A 151 -35.32 -12.37 -12.50
CA GLU A 151 -34.81 -13.46 -13.33
C GLU A 151 -35.23 -13.33 -14.80
N ASP A 152 -36.47 -12.91 -15.08
CA ASP A 152 -37.00 -12.77 -16.44
C ASP A 152 -37.50 -11.33 -16.68
N ARG A 153 -36.53 -10.40 -16.69
CA ARG A 153 -36.79 -8.97 -16.94
C ARG A 153 -37.45 -8.71 -18.29
N ALA A 154 -37.10 -9.45 -19.33
CA ALA A 154 -37.63 -9.23 -20.67
C ALA A 154 -39.13 -9.54 -20.74
N SER A 155 -39.57 -10.65 -20.14
CA SER A 155 -40.99 -11.00 -20.05
C SER A 155 -41.79 -10.00 -19.21
N PHE A 156 -41.19 -9.50 -18.13
CA PHE A 156 -41.79 -8.44 -17.31
C PHE A 156 -41.96 -7.13 -18.09
N GLU A 157 -40.91 -6.68 -18.78
CA GLU A 157 -40.95 -5.48 -19.63
C GLU A 157 -41.99 -5.62 -20.74
N GLN A 158 -42.07 -6.78 -21.42
CA GLN A 158 -43.06 -7.02 -22.46
C GLN A 158 -44.51 -6.92 -21.93
N ARG A 159 -44.79 -7.51 -20.75
CA ARG A 159 -46.13 -7.40 -20.13
C ARG A 159 -46.49 -5.96 -19.81
N ILE A 160 -45.52 -5.19 -19.30
CA ILE A 160 -45.70 -3.77 -19.01
C ILE A 160 -45.96 -2.99 -20.29
N GLU A 161 -45.19 -3.23 -21.34
CA GLU A 161 -45.40 -2.59 -22.64
C GLU A 161 -46.78 -2.87 -23.22
N ASP A 162 -47.25 -4.12 -23.18
CA ASP A 162 -48.56 -4.49 -23.74
C ASP A 162 -49.72 -3.81 -23.00
N ASP A 163 -49.67 -3.76 -21.66
CA ASP A 163 -50.68 -3.09 -20.84
C ASP A 163 -50.68 -1.56 -21.03
N ILE A 164 -49.50 -0.95 -21.10
CA ILE A 164 -49.36 0.50 -21.31
C ILE A 164 -49.77 0.90 -22.72
N ARG A 165 -49.41 0.10 -23.74
CA ARG A 165 -49.67 0.42 -25.15
C ARG A 165 -51.17 0.59 -25.42
N ASN A 166 -52.00 -0.24 -24.79
CA ASN A 166 -53.46 -0.14 -24.89
C ASN A 166 -53.99 1.15 -24.22
N GLU A 167 -53.51 1.46 -23.02
CA GLU A 167 -53.93 2.64 -22.26
C GLU A 167 -53.52 3.95 -22.98
N LEU A 168 -52.26 4.06 -23.38
CA LEU A 168 -51.73 5.25 -24.07
C LEU A 168 -52.35 5.43 -25.46
N GLY A 169 -52.66 4.33 -26.15
CA GLY A 169 -53.33 4.37 -27.45
C GLY A 169 -54.71 5.03 -27.39
N SER A 170 -55.44 4.88 -26.28
CA SER A 170 -56.74 5.55 -26.08
C SER A 170 -56.62 7.08 -26.02
N MET A 171 -55.46 7.59 -25.60
CA MET A 171 -55.14 9.02 -25.46
C MET A 171 -54.40 9.59 -26.68
N GLY A 172 -54.18 8.78 -27.73
CA GLY A 172 -53.44 9.18 -28.92
C GLY A 172 -51.91 9.17 -28.78
N LEU A 173 -51.39 8.58 -27.70
CA LEU A 173 -49.97 8.42 -27.43
C LEU A 173 -49.49 7.03 -27.87
N VAL A 174 -48.20 6.91 -28.19
CA VAL A 174 -47.54 5.64 -28.48
C VAL A 174 -46.32 5.50 -27.58
N LEU A 175 -46.20 4.34 -26.93
CA LEU A 175 -45.00 3.92 -26.24
C LEU A 175 -43.94 3.50 -27.26
N ILE A 176 -42.77 4.13 -27.23
CA ILE A 176 -41.63 3.79 -28.08
C ILE A 176 -40.81 2.68 -27.43
N SER A 177 -40.55 2.82 -26.13
CA SER A 177 -39.81 1.84 -25.35
C SER A 177 -40.08 2.04 -23.87
N TYR A 178 -40.03 0.95 -23.12
CA TYR A 178 -39.98 0.96 -21.67
C TYR A 178 -38.81 0.13 -21.17
N THR A 179 -38.04 0.64 -20.21
CA THR A 179 -36.87 -0.07 -19.68
C THR A 179 -36.78 0.09 -18.17
N ILE A 180 -36.52 -1.02 -17.47
CA ILE A 180 -36.30 -1.01 -16.02
C ILE A 180 -34.83 -0.68 -15.70
N LEU A 181 -34.60 0.46 -15.06
CA LEU A 181 -33.28 0.87 -14.62
C LEU A 181 -32.85 0.08 -13.37
N LYS A 182 -33.68 0.09 -12.33
CA LYS A 182 -33.32 -0.48 -11.02
C LYS A 182 -34.52 -1.16 -10.37
N ILE A 183 -34.24 -2.28 -9.71
CA ILE A 183 -35.16 -2.98 -8.82
C ILE A 183 -34.45 -3.10 -7.48
N SER A 184 -35.11 -2.68 -6.39
CA SER A 184 -34.64 -2.94 -5.04
C SER A 184 -35.78 -3.40 -4.15
N THR A 185 -35.47 -4.15 -3.10
CA THR A 185 -36.47 -4.62 -2.13
C THR A 185 -36.29 -3.94 -0.79
N GLN A 186 -37.39 -3.67 -0.09
CA GLN A 186 -37.32 -3.23 1.29
C GLN A 186 -36.72 -4.34 2.18
N GLY A 187 -35.85 -3.98 3.12
CA GLY A 187 -35.19 -4.94 4.01
C GLY A 187 -34.10 -5.80 3.35
N GLY A 188 -33.74 -5.51 2.10
CA GLY A 188 -32.62 -6.16 1.42
C GLY A 188 -32.84 -7.64 1.12
N TYR A 189 -34.07 -8.04 0.79
CA TYR A 189 -34.44 -9.44 0.55
C TYR A 189 -33.59 -10.08 -0.55
N LEU A 190 -33.41 -9.40 -1.70
CA LEU A 190 -32.59 -9.91 -2.80
C LEU A 190 -31.12 -10.06 -2.40
N GLU A 191 -30.58 -9.08 -1.69
CA GLU A 191 -29.21 -9.06 -1.19
C GLU A 191 -28.97 -10.18 -0.18
N ASN A 192 -29.90 -10.37 0.75
CA ASN A 192 -29.83 -11.44 1.75
C ASN A 192 -29.96 -12.83 1.12
N ARG A 193 -30.77 -12.97 0.07
CA ARG A 193 -30.89 -14.21 -0.71
C ARG A 193 -29.62 -14.51 -1.52
N ALA A 194 -28.92 -13.49 -2.00
CA ALA A 194 -27.66 -13.65 -2.72
C ALA A 194 -26.49 -14.04 -1.81
N LYS A 195 -26.47 -13.62 -0.54
CA LYS A 195 -25.39 -13.94 0.42
C LYS A 195 -24.95 -15.41 0.47
N PRO A 196 -25.85 -16.40 0.66
CA PRO A 196 -25.42 -17.80 0.70
C PRO A 196 -24.87 -18.29 -0.64
N GLN A 197 -25.40 -17.81 -1.78
CA GLN A 197 -24.91 -18.19 -3.10
C GLN A 197 -23.52 -17.60 -3.36
N ILE A 198 -23.31 -16.33 -2.99
CA ILE A 198 -22.00 -15.66 -3.08
C ILE A 198 -20.99 -16.38 -2.18
N ALA A 199 -21.37 -16.73 -0.95
CA ALA A 199 -20.51 -17.48 -0.05
C ALA A 199 -20.15 -18.87 -0.60
N ALA A 200 -21.12 -19.61 -1.15
CA ALA A 200 -20.89 -20.91 -1.77
C ALA A 200 -19.97 -20.81 -3.01
N ALA A 201 -20.25 -19.87 -3.91
CA ALA A 201 -19.42 -19.63 -5.10
C ALA A 201 -17.99 -19.22 -4.72
N LYS A 202 -17.83 -18.41 -3.66
CA LYS A 202 -16.52 -18.05 -3.11
C LYS A 202 -15.80 -19.26 -2.53
N SER A 203 -16.48 -20.06 -1.71
CA SER A 203 -15.89 -21.29 -1.15
C SER A 203 -15.49 -22.29 -2.24
N GLU A 204 -16.30 -22.45 -3.28
CA GLU A 204 -15.95 -23.31 -4.42
C GLU A 204 -14.74 -22.78 -5.18
N ALA A 205 -14.65 -21.46 -5.41
CA ALA A 205 -13.48 -20.83 -6.00
C ALA A 205 -12.22 -21.04 -5.13
N ASP A 206 -12.33 -20.84 -3.81
CA ASP A 206 -11.22 -21.03 -2.86
C ASP A 206 -10.74 -22.49 -2.84
N ILE A 207 -11.66 -23.47 -2.87
CA ILE A 207 -11.35 -24.90 -2.95
C ILE A 207 -10.64 -25.21 -4.27
N ALA A 208 -11.19 -24.73 -5.40
CA ALA A 208 -10.58 -24.94 -6.71
C ALA A 208 -9.17 -24.33 -6.79
N GLU A 209 -8.94 -23.15 -6.21
CA GLU A 209 -7.62 -22.54 -6.14
C GLU A 209 -6.65 -23.37 -5.29
N ALA A 210 -7.10 -23.82 -4.10
CA ALA A 210 -6.28 -24.64 -3.20
C ALA A 210 -5.91 -25.99 -3.82
N GLU A 211 -6.83 -26.65 -4.52
CA GLU A 211 -6.57 -27.88 -5.26
C GLU A 211 -5.57 -27.66 -6.40
N ARG A 212 -5.74 -26.59 -7.19
CA ARG A 212 -4.81 -26.26 -8.28
C ARG A 212 -3.42 -25.92 -7.77
N LYS A 213 -3.31 -25.20 -6.65
CA LYS A 213 -2.03 -24.95 -5.97
C LYS A 213 -1.37 -26.25 -5.51
N ARG A 214 -2.11 -27.10 -4.81
CA ARG A 214 -1.62 -28.42 -4.36
C ARG A 214 -1.11 -29.26 -5.54
N ASP A 215 -1.88 -29.36 -6.62
CA ASP A 215 -1.49 -30.13 -7.81
C ASP A 215 -0.23 -29.56 -8.47
N THR A 216 -0.12 -28.23 -8.52
CA THR A 216 1.06 -27.54 -9.04
C THR A 216 2.28 -27.82 -8.18
N GLU A 217 2.15 -27.75 -6.85
CA GLU A 217 3.22 -28.06 -5.90
C GLU A 217 3.66 -29.52 -6.01
N ILE A 218 2.72 -30.48 -6.09
CA ILE A 218 3.04 -31.91 -6.25
C ILE A 218 3.82 -32.13 -7.55
N LYS A 219 3.35 -31.57 -8.68
CA LYS A 219 4.03 -31.71 -9.98
C LYS A 219 5.42 -31.05 -9.98
N THR A 220 5.54 -29.89 -9.34
CA THR A 220 6.82 -29.18 -9.23
C THR A 220 7.78 -29.96 -8.36
N ALA A 221 7.34 -30.46 -7.20
CA ALA A 221 8.15 -31.29 -6.32
C ALA A 221 8.57 -32.62 -6.98
N SER A 222 7.68 -33.26 -7.76
CA SER A 222 8.05 -34.46 -8.52
C SER A 222 9.08 -34.15 -9.61
N ALA A 223 8.91 -33.05 -10.36
CA ALA A 223 9.86 -32.64 -11.39
C ALA A 223 11.24 -32.31 -10.79
N ILE A 224 11.28 -31.63 -9.64
CA ILE A 224 12.53 -31.36 -8.91
C ILE A 224 13.18 -32.67 -8.45
N ARG A 225 12.41 -33.59 -7.87
CA ARG A 225 12.93 -34.89 -7.40
C ARG A 225 13.51 -35.71 -8.55
N GLU A 226 12.84 -35.75 -9.69
CA GLU A 226 13.31 -36.45 -10.88
C GLU A 226 14.57 -35.80 -11.45
N GLY A 227 14.61 -34.47 -11.55
CA GLY A 227 15.80 -33.73 -11.97
C GLY A 227 17.00 -33.94 -11.03
N GLN A 228 16.76 -33.92 -9.71
CA GLN A 228 17.80 -34.20 -8.71
C GLN A 228 18.31 -35.64 -8.80
N LYS A 229 17.42 -36.62 -8.99
CA LYS A 229 17.80 -38.03 -9.17
C LYS A 229 18.69 -38.20 -10.40
N ALA A 230 18.30 -37.64 -11.55
CA ALA A 230 19.10 -37.68 -12.77
C ALA A 230 20.47 -37.01 -12.59
N LYS A 231 20.52 -35.89 -11.85
CA LYS A 231 21.78 -35.21 -11.53
C LYS A 231 22.70 -36.07 -10.66
N LEU A 232 22.17 -36.69 -9.61
CA LEU A 232 22.94 -37.57 -8.73
C LEU A 232 23.46 -38.82 -9.45
N GLU A 233 22.65 -39.40 -10.34
CA GLU A 233 23.06 -40.52 -11.19
C GLU A 233 24.22 -40.12 -12.11
N ALA A 234 24.12 -38.97 -12.78
CA ALA A 234 25.20 -38.44 -13.61
C ALA A 234 26.47 -38.13 -12.80
N GLU A 235 26.35 -37.51 -11.62
CA GLU A 235 27.49 -37.25 -10.72
C GLU A 235 28.14 -38.54 -10.24
N THR A 236 27.36 -39.58 -9.95
CA THR A 236 27.87 -40.90 -9.55
C THR A 236 28.65 -41.56 -10.67
N GLU A 237 28.14 -41.50 -11.91
CA GLU A 237 28.81 -42.06 -13.09
C GLU A 237 30.12 -41.32 -13.40
N ILE A 238 30.14 -39.99 -13.26
CA ILE A 238 31.36 -39.19 -13.38
C ILE A 238 32.37 -39.61 -12.30
N ALA A 239 31.95 -39.69 -11.04
CA ALA A 239 32.83 -40.08 -9.94
C ALA A 239 33.39 -41.51 -10.11
N GLN A 240 32.57 -42.45 -10.60
CA GLN A 240 33.04 -43.80 -10.96
C GLN A 240 34.07 -43.75 -12.08
N SER A 241 33.80 -42.99 -13.14
CA SER A 241 34.73 -42.83 -14.27
C SER A 241 36.06 -42.20 -13.85
N GLU A 242 36.02 -41.20 -12.96
CA GLU A 242 37.23 -40.59 -12.38
C GLU A 242 38.02 -41.57 -11.51
N ARG A 243 37.32 -42.35 -10.67
CA ARG A 243 37.94 -43.41 -9.86
C ARG A 243 38.62 -44.45 -10.74
N ASP A 244 37.93 -44.94 -11.76
CA ASP A 244 38.46 -45.95 -12.69
C ASP A 244 39.65 -45.42 -13.49
N LYS A 245 39.57 -44.17 -13.95
CA LYS A 245 40.70 -43.47 -14.57
C LYS A 245 41.90 -43.42 -13.62
N LYS A 246 41.69 -43.08 -12.35
CA LYS A 246 42.75 -43.01 -11.35
C LYS A 246 43.36 -44.38 -11.07
N ILE A 247 42.54 -45.42 -10.91
CA ILE A 247 43.02 -46.81 -10.74
C ILE A 247 43.87 -47.24 -11.93
N LYS A 248 43.41 -46.99 -13.17
CA LYS A 248 44.18 -47.31 -14.38
C LYS A 248 45.50 -46.53 -14.43
N LEU A 249 45.49 -45.25 -14.08
CA LEU A 249 46.71 -44.43 -14.03
C LEU A 249 47.73 -44.99 -13.03
N GLU A 250 47.28 -45.32 -11.81
CA GLU A 250 48.16 -45.89 -10.78
C GLU A 250 48.64 -47.30 -11.16
N ALA A 251 47.81 -48.11 -11.83
CA ALA A 251 48.24 -49.40 -12.38
C ALA A 251 49.34 -49.22 -13.45
N PHE A 252 49.17 -48.27 -14.37
CA PHE A 252 50.20 -47.95 -15.36
C PHE A 252 51.48 -47.41 -14.73
N ARG A 253 51.38 -46.60 -13.67
CA ARG A 253 52.55 -46.15 -12.91
C ARG A 253 53.27 -47.31 -12.24
N ALA A 254 52.55 -48.19 -11.55
CA ALA A 254 53.13 -49.37 -10.93
C ALA A 254 53.82 -50.28 -11.97
N GLU A 255 53.24 -50.43 -13.16
CA GLU A 255 53.84 -51.19 -14.25
C GLU A 255 55.11 -50.51 -14.81
N GLN A 256 55.10 -49.19 -15.00
CA GLN A 256 56.29 -48.42 -15.37
C GLN A 256 57.39 -48.49 -14.31
N ASP A 257 57.05 -48.34 -13.04
CA ASP A 257 57.99 -48.42 -11.92
C ASP A 257 58.59 -49.82 -11.82
N LYS A 258 57.80 -50.88 -12.04
CA LYS A 258 58.29 -52.25 -12.12
C LYS A 258 59.23 -52.46 -13.31
N ALA A 259 58.87 -51.95 -14.49
CA ALA A 259 59.73 -52.02 -15.67
C ALA A 259 61.05 -51.26 -15.46
N LYS A 260 61.00 -50.09 -14.84
CA LYS A 260 62.18 -49.28 -14.50
C LYS A 260 63.04 -49.95 -13.43
N ALA A 261 62.44 -50.49 -12.37
CA ALA A 261 63.17 -51.24 -11.34
C ALA A 261 63.86 -52.49 -11.94
N ASN A 262 63.20 -53.20 -12.85
CA ASN A 262 63.81 -54.32 -13.57
C ASN A 262 64.99 -53.86 -14.46
N ALA A 263 64.85 -52.73 -15.15
CA ALA A 263 65.93 -52.14 -15.94
C ALA A 263 67.12 -51.69 -15.07
N ASP A 264 66.85 -51.06 -13.92
CA ASP A 264 67.87 -50.62 -12.95
C ASP A 264 68.59 -51.83 -12.32
N VAL A 265 67.86 -52.91 -12.00
CA VAL A 265 68.44 -54.17 -11.50
C VAL A 265 69.30 -54.82 -12.58
N ALA A 266 68.85 -54.87 -13.84
CA ALA A 266 69.64 -55.38 -14.95
C ALA A 266 70.93 -54.57 -15.16
N TYR A 267 70.83 -53.23 -15.11
CA TYR A 267 71.98 -52.35 -15.24
C TYR A 267 72.99 -52.53 -14.09
N LYS A 268 72.50 -52.60 -12.84
CA LYS A 268 73.35 -52.86 -11.67
C LYS A 268 73.98 -54.26 -11.68
N LEU A 269 73.26 -55.28 -12.16
CA LEU A 269 73.82 -56.62 -12.31
C LEU A 269 74.96 -56.63 -13.33
N GLN A 270 74.79 -55.95 -14.46
CA GLN A 270 75.84 -55.77 -15.47
C GLN A 270 77.06 -55.03 -14.88
N GLU A 271 76.84 -54.01 -14.06
CA GLU A 271 77.92 -53.28 -13.35
C GLU A 271 78.66 -54.18 -12.35
N VAL A 272 77.93 -54.99 -11.58
CA VAL A 272 78.51 -55.97 -10.64
C VAL A 272 79.27 -57.06 -11.37
N GLU A 273 78.76 -57.61 -12.47
CA GLU A 273 79.48 -58.58 -13.30
C GLU A 273 80.77 -57.99 -13.86
N ASN A 274 80.71 -56.77 -14.40
CA ASN A 274 81.91 -56.07 -14.88
C ASN A 274 82.93 -55.83 -13.75
N ASN A 275 82.47 -55.42 -12.57
CA ASN A 275 83.33 -55.21 -11.41
C ASN A 275 83.90 -56.53 -10.85
N ALA A 276 83.15 -57.63 -10.90
CA ALA A 276 83.64 -58.96 -10.51
C ALA A 276 84.75 -59.44 -11.44
N ILE A 277 84.59 -59.24 -12.76
CA ILE A 277 85.63 -59.52 -13.76
C ILE A 277 86.88 -58.67 -13.48
N LEU A 278 86.72 -57.38 -13.19
CA LEU A 278 87.84 -56.49 -12.84
C LEU A 278 88.51 -56.91 -11.53
N ALA A 279 87.74 -57.31 -10.52
CA ALA A 279 88.26 -57.77 -9.24
C ALA A 279 89.01 -59.10 -9.35
N GLU A 280 88.55 -60.02 -10.21
CA GLU A 280 89.26 -61.27 -10.51
C GLU A 280 90.60 -61.00 -11.20
N GLN A 281 90.63 -60.08 -12.17
CA GLN A 281 91.88 -59.62 -12.80
C GLN A 281 92.83 -58.93 -11.81
N GLN A 282 92.29 -58.12 -10.88
CA GLN A 282 93.09 -57.46 -9.85
C GLN A 282 93.60 -58.44 -8.78
N ALA A 283 92.83 -59.47 -8.42
CA ALA A 283 93.27 -60.51 -7.50
C ALA A 283 94.42 -61.33 -8.10
N GLU A 284 94.35 -61.67 -9.39
CA GLU A 284 95.45 -62.34 -10.09
C GLU A 284 96.71 -61.44 -10.17
N LEU A 285 96.54 -60.12 -10.28
CA LEU A 285 97.65 -59.17 -10.22
C LEU A 285 98.24 -59.07 -8.80
N ALA A 286 97.38 -59.03 -7.78
CA ALA A 286 97.77 -58.91 -6.37
C ALA A 286 98.50 -60.15 -5.86
N GLU A 287 98.16 -61.37 -6.31
CA GLU A 287 98.94 -62.57 -5.98
C GLU A 287 100.38 -62.49 -6.54
N LYS A 288 100.53 -61.94 -7.76
CA LYS A 288 101.85 -61.72 -8.37
C LYS A 288 102.64 -60.65 -7.61
N GLU A 289 101.98 -59.62 -7.09
CA GLU A 289 102.62 -58.56 -6.31
C GLU A 289 102.94 -58.98 -4.86
N ALA A 290 102.10 -59.80 -4.22
CA ALA A 290 102.34 -60.32 -2.86
C ALA A 290 103.62 -61.15 -2.77
N LEU A 291 103.93 -61.94 -3.80
CA LEU A 291 105.22 -62.64 -3.97
C LEU A 291 106.43 -61.69 -4.04
N VAL A 292 106.23 -60.46 -4.53
CA VAL A 292 107.27 -59.42 -4.60
C VAL A 292 107.41 -58.69 -3.26
N VAL A 293 106.31 -58.52 -2.52
CA VAL A 293 106.25 -57.83 -1.23
C VAL A 293 106.77 -58.69 -0.07
N GLU A 294 106.59 -60.01 -0.09
CA GLU A 294 107.19 -60.93 0.90
C GLU A 294 108.73 -60.82 0.94
N LYS A 295 109.36 -60.48 -0.20
CA LYS A 295 110.81 -60.23 -0.29
C LYS A 295 111.25 -58.85 0.19
N LYS A 296 110.33 -57.89 0.37
CA LYS A 296 110.65 -56.50 0.75
C LYS A 296 110.40 -56.18 2.23
N LEU A 297 109.68 -57.03 2.97
CA LEU A 297 109.22 -56.76 4.33
C LEU A 297 110.21 -57.09 5.48
N ILE A 298 111.50 -57.35 5.20
CA ILE A 298 112.56 -57.41 6.23
C ILE A 298 113.23 -56.04 6.45
N ALA A 299 112.95 -55.04 5.61
CA ALA A 299 113.41 -53.68 5.84
C ALA A 299 112.28 -52.83 6.43
N GLU A 300 112.62 -52.08 7.48
CA GLU A 300 111.93 -50.82 7.85
C GLU A 300 110.86 -50.90 8.95
N VAL A 301 111.26 -51.50 10.07
CA VAL A 301 110.83 -51.07 11.41
C VAL A 301 111.52 -49.75 11.77
N LYS A 302 110.79 -48.64 11.80
CA LYS A 302 111.01 -47.32 12.47
C LYS A 302 110.25 -46.27 11.64
N LYS A 303 109.50 -45.28 12.12
CA LYS A 303 109.33 -44.62 13.42
C LYS A 303 108.07 -43.74 13.28
N PRO A 304 107.09 -43.82 14.19
CA PRO A 304 106.00 -42.85 14.27
C PRO A 304 106.44 -41.63 15.10
N ALA A 305 106.12 -40.41 14.67
CA ALA A 305 105.97 -39.20 15.50
C ALA A 305 105.70 -37.96 14.63
N ASP A 306 104.56 -37.26 14.82
CA ASP A 306 104.41 -35.77 14.76
C ASP A 306 102.94 -35.29 14.58
N ALA A 307 102.06 -35.45 15.59
CA ALA A 307 100.70 -34.90 15.51
C ALA A 307 100.12 -34.44 16.86
N LYS A 308 100.84 -33.58 17.59
CA LYS A 308 100.37 -33.04 18.89
C LYS A 308 100.57 -31.53 19.10
N LYS A 309 100.71 -30.73 18.03
CA LYS A 309 100.98 -29.29 18.15
C LYS A 309 99.85 -28.34 17.70
N TYR A 310 98.71 -28.84 17.21
CA TYR A 310 97.68 -28.00 16.57
C TYR A 310 96.45 -27.66 17.45
N GLU A 311 96.29 -28.30 18.62
CA GLU A 311 95.04 -28.19 19.40
C GLU A 311 94.95 -26.94 20.30
N VAL A 312 96.04 -26.22 20.55
CA VAL A 312 96.08 -25.19 21.60
C VAL A 312 95.75 -23.78 21.10
N GLU A 313 95.81 -23.48 19.79
CA GLU A 313 95.56 -22.13 19.28
C GLU A 313 94.08 -21.80 19.00
N VAL A 314 93.22 -22.81 18.77
CA VAL A 314 91.84 -22.57 18.31
C VAL A 314 90.86 -22.21 19.45
N ALA A 315 91.17 -22.56 20.70
CA ALA A 315 90.25 -22.39 21.83
C ALA A 315 90.10 -20.93 22.33
N ALA A 316 91.03 -20.03 22.00
CA ALA A 316 91.05 -18.67 22.54
C ALA A 316 90.14 -17.69 21.78
N GLU A 317 89.88 -17.91 20.48
CA GLU A 317 89.14 -16.98 19.62
C GLU A 317 87.61 -17.08 19.80
N ALA A 318 87.11 -18.27 20.19
CA ALA A 318 85.67 -18.54 20.32
C ALA A 318 84.99 -17.76 21.45
N ASN A 319 85.70 -17.51 22.55
CA ASN A 319 85.12 -16.91 23.75
C ASN A 319 84.82 -15.40 23.61
N LYS A 320 85.44 -14.71 22.65
CA LYS A 320 85.27 -13.27 22.45
C LYS A 320 84.02 -12.91 21.65
N ILE A 321 83.58 -13.81 20.77
CA ILE A 321 82.43 -13.59 19.86
C ILE A 321 81.09 -13.83 20.57
N GLN A 322 81.05 -14.70 21.57
CA GLN A 322 79.82 -15.07 22.28
C GLN A 322 79.32 -13.94 23.20
N ALA A 323 80.22 -13.15 23.80
CA ALA A 323 79.87 -12.08 24.73
C ALA A 323 79.21 -10.86 24.04
N ILE A 324 79.52 -10.59 22.78
CA ILE A 324 78.98 -9.42 22.05
C ILE A 324 77.55 -9.68 21.57
N ARG A 325 77.24 -10.91 21.14
CA ARG A 325 75.91 -11.26 20.62
C ARG A 325 74.81 -11.34 21.69
N GLN A 326 75.16 -11.60 22.95
CA GLN A 326 74.17 -11.62 24.04
C GLN A 326 73.70 -10.21 24.43
N ALA A 327 74.56 -9.20 24.37
CA ALA A 327 74.20 -7.83 24.73
C ALA A 327 73.27 -7.15 23.71
N GLU A 328 73.39 -7.48 22.43
CA GLU A 328 72.53 -6.91 21.37
C GLU A 328 71.10 -7.51 21.37
N ALA A 329 70.95 -8.77 21.79
CA ALA A 329 69.66 -9.45 21.84
C ALA A 329 68.72 -8.91 22.94
N GLU A 330 69.28 -8.46 24.07
CA GLU A 330 68.49 -7.94 25.19
C GLU A 330 67.93 -6.53 24.93
N ALA A 331 68.62 -5.70 24.13
CA ALA A 331 68.19 -4.35 23.80
C ALA A 331 66.97 -4.33 22.84
N GLU A 332 66.92 -5.26 21.88
CA GLU A 332 65.83 -5.34 20.90
C GLU A 332 64.53 -5.89 21.52
N ALA A 333 64.64 -6.84 22.46
CA ALA A 333 63.49 -7.44 23.14
C ALA A 333 62.69 -6.43 24.00
N ILE A 334 63.38 -5.43 24.58
CA ILE A 334 62.76 -4.38 25.40
C ILE A 334 61.97 -3.40 24.51
N ARG A 335 62.48 -3.10 23.30
CA ARG A 335 61.83 -2.17 22.37
C ARG A 335 60.54 -2.73 21.77
N VAL A 336 60.53 -4.03 21.47
CA VAL A 336 59.35 -4.71 20.90
C VAL A 336 58.21 -4.85 21.92
N ARG A 337 58.51 -5.12 23.20
CA ARG A 337 57.46 -5.16 24.25
C ARG A 337 56.81 -3.81 24.51
N ALA A 338 57.57 -2.72 24.50
CA ALA A 338 57.03 -1.38 24.76
C ALA A 338 56.05 -0.90 23.66
N ILE A 339 56.25 -1.32 22.41
CA ILE A 339 55.36 -0.97 21.29
C ILE A 339 54.07 -1.79 21.35
N ALA A 340 54.15 -3.09 21.69
CA ALA A 340 52.98 -3.95 21.83
C ALA A 340 52.03 -3.53 22.96
N GLU A 341 52.56 -3.03 24.09
CA GLU A 341 51.74 -2.52 25.20
C GLU A 341 51.04 -1.19 24.87
N ALA A 342 51.65 -0.36 24.02
CA ALA A 342 51.05 0.91 23.57
C ALA A 342 49.88 0.70 22.61
N ASP A 343 49.98 -0.27 21.70
CA ASP A 343 48.90 -0.61 20.77
C ASP A 343 47.73 -1.33 21.46
N ALA A 344 48.01 -2.18 22.45
CA ALA A 344 46.97 -2.81 23.27
C ALA A 344 46.11 -1.79 24.04
N LYS A 345 46.74 -0.74 24.62
CA LYS A 345 46.02 0.33 25.31
C LYS A 345 45.17 1.21 24.38
N LYS A 346 45.58 1.43 23.13
CA LYS A 346 44.78 2.19 22.15
C LYS A 346 43.54 1.43 21.71
N ILE A 347 43.67 0.13 21.45
CA ILE A 347 42.56 -0.72 21.01
C ILE A 347 41.51 -0.85 22.13
N GLN A 348 41.95 -0.98 23.38
CA GLN A 348 41.04 -1.08 24.52
C GLN A 348 40.29 0.24 24.79
N ALA A 349 40.96 1.39 24.65
CA ALA A 349 40.30 2.69 24.77
C ALA A 349 39.27 2.98 23.67
N GLN A 350 39.47 2.46 22.45
CA GLN A 350 38.49 2.57 21.36
C GLN A 350 37.29 1.65 21.58
N ALA A 351 37.51 0.43 22.06
CA ALA A 351 36.44 -0.51 22.40
C ALA A 351 35.55 0.01 23.54
N ASP A 352 36.14 0.64 24.57
CA ASP A 352 35.38 1.23 25.67
C ASP A 352 34.56 2.44 25.22
N ALA A 353 35.07 3.26 24.31
CA ALA A 353 34.35 4.40 23.74
C ALA A 353 33.15 3.96 22.88
N GLU A 354 33.28 2.90 22.09
CA GLU A 354 32.18 2.33 21.31
C GLU A 354 31.14 1.64 22.20
N ALA A 355 31.57 0.95 23.26
CA ALA A 355 30.65 0.34 24.23
C ALA A 355 29.82 1.39 24.98
N ILE A 356 30.40 2.53 25.36
CA ILE A 356 29.68 3.64 26.00
C ILE A 356 28.71 4.31 25.01
N ARG A 357 29.12 4.51 23.76
CA ARG A 357 28.24 5.09 22.72
C ARG A 357 27.06 4.18 22.38
N ALA A 358 27.28 2.87 22.30
CA ALA A 358 26.23 1.88 22.07
C ALA A 358 25.23 1.80 23.24
N LYS A 359 25.72 1.84 24.49
CA LYS A 359 24.85 1.91 25.68
C LYS A 359 24.04 3.21 25.73
N GLY A 360 24.65 4.36 25.42
CA GLY A 360 23.95 5.65 25.38
C GLY A 360 22.84 5.71 24.33
N LEU A 361 23.06 5.11 23.16
CA LEU A 361 22.02 5.01 22.11
C LEU A 361 20.89 4.06 22.52
N ALA A 362 21.21 2.92 23.12
CA ALA A 362 20.21 1.96 23.61
C ALA A 362 19.36 2.54 24.76
N GLU A 363 19.97 3.30 25.67
CA GLU A 363 19.24 4.00 26.74
C GLU A 363 18.38 5.13 26.19
N ALA A 364 18.86 5.89 25.20
CA ALA A 364 18.07 6.94 24.55
C ALA A 364 16.86 6.37 23.78
N GLU A 365 17.02 5.26 23.08
CA GLU A 365 15.90 4.56 22.42
C GLU A 365 14.92 3.96 23.43
N ALA A 366 15.42 3.38 24.53
CA ALA A 366 14.56 2.87 25.61
C ALA A 366 13.76 3.99 26.30
N ILE A 367 14.36 5.16 26.53
CA ILE A 367 13.69 6.34 27.08
C ILE A 367 12.68 6.91 26.08
N LYS A 368 13.01 6.97 24.79
CA LYS A 368 12.08 7.44 23.75
C LYS A 368 10.88 6.50 23.61
N ALA A 369 11.10 5.18 23.66
CA ALA A 369 10.04 4.18 23.63
C ALA A 369 9.16 4.23 24.89
N LYS A 370 9.76 4.40 26.09
CA LYS A 370 9.00 4.63 27.33
C LYS A 370 8.22 5.95 27.30
N GLY A 371 8.81 7.03 26.79
CA GLY A 371 8.14 8.33 26.67
C GLY A 371 6.95 8.31 25.72
N LEU A 372 7.07 7.61 24.59
CA LEU A 372 5.95 7.38 23.66
C LEU A 372 4.87 6.50 24.29
N ALA A 373 5.24 5.44 24.99
CA ALA A 373 4.29 4.57 25.69
C ALA A 373 3.58 5.29 26.86
N GLU A 374 4.28 6.16 27.59
CA GLU A 374 3.68 7.00 28.63
C GLU A 374 2.81 8.12 28.07
N ALA A 375 3.16 8.68 26.90
CA ALA A 375 2.34 9.65 26.19
C ALA A 375 1.04 9.00 25.67
N GLU A 376 1.12 7.85 24.98
CA GLU A 376 -0.08 7.09 24.57
C GLU A 376 -0.91 6.63 25.78
N ALA A 377 -0.26 6.20 26.87
CA ALA A 377 -0.97 5.82 28.08
C ALA A 377 -1.68 7.01 28.73
N LYS A 378 -1.06 8.20 28.76
CA LYS A 378 -1.66 9.44 29.29
C LYS A 378 -2.74 10.02 28.37
N ASP A 379 -2.59 9.91 27.05
CA ASP A 379 -3.64 10.30 26.10
C ASP A 379 -4.86 9.38 26.22
N ARG A 380 -4.65 8.07 26.33
CA ARG A 380 -5.75 7.12 26.62
C ARG A 380 -6.34 7.32 28.02
N LEU A 381 -5.53 7.71 29.00
CA LEU A 381 -6.00 8.09 30.35
C LEU A 381 -6.79 9.40 30.30
N ALA A 382 -6.41 10.36 29.47
CA ALA A 382 -7.11 11.63 29.26
C ALA A 382 -8.43 11.43 28.51
N GLU A 383 -8.47 10.56 27.50
CA GLU A 383 -9.71 10.16 26.82
C GLU A 383 -10.65 9.34 27.73
N ALA A 384 -10.09 8.52 28.62
CA ALA A 384 -10.86 7.84 29.66
C ALA A 384 -11.37 8.85 30.71
N MET A 385 -10.54 9.77 31.18
CA MET A 385 -10.91 10.81 32.16
C MET A 385 -11.91 11.83 31.60
N ALA A 386 -11.87 12.12 30.29
CA ALA A 386 -12.86 12.97 29.63
C ALA A 386 -14.27 12.36 29.58
N LYS A 387 -14.39 11.03 29.70
CA LYS A 387 -15.67 10.30 29.75
C LYS A 387 -16.17 10.03 31.17
N TYR A 388 -15.38 10.29 32.21
CA TYR A 388 -15.76 10.16 33.62
C TYR A 388 -15.81 11.54 34.30
N GLY A 389 -16.99 12.17 34.30
CA GLY A 389 -17.20 13.49 34.90
C GLY A 389 -17.02 13.54 36.44
N GLU A 390 -16.51 14.67 36.92
CA GLU A 390 -16.38 15.29 38.27
C GLU A 390 -16.34 14.45 39.58
N ALA A 391 -16.75 13.18 39.63
CA ALA A 391 -16.78 12.37 40.85
C ALA A 391 -15.50 11.54 41.11
N ALA A 392 -14.68 11.26 40.08
CA ALA A 392 -13.45 10.45 40.22
C ALA A 392 -12.26 11.24 40.81
N ILE A 393 -12.26 12.57 40.67
CA ILE A 393 -11.19 13.44 41.21
C ILE A 393 -11.21 13.43 42.74
N VAL A 394 -12.39 13.34 43.35
CA VAL A 394 -12.54 13.27 44.81
C VAL A 394 -12.05 11.92 45.34
N GLU A 395 -12.32 10.81 44.65
CA GLU A 395 -11.87 9.48 45.05
C GLU A 395 -10.34 9.30 44.90
N MET A 396 -9.74 9.87 43.84
CA MET A 396 -8.29 9.79 43.62
C MET A 396 -7.48 10.62 44.63
N VAL A 397 -8.02 11.78 45.06
CA VAL A 397 -7.41 12.62 46.10
C VAL A 397 -7.56 12.00 47.49
N VAL A 398 -8.69 11.38 47.81
CA VAL A 398 -8.91 10.70 49.11
C VAL A 398 -8.02 9.46 49.25
N ASN A 399 -7.81 8.69 48.18
CA ASN A 399 -6.98 7.48 48.23
C ASN A 399 -5.47 7.75 48.27
N LYS A 400 -4.98 8.89 47.75
CA LYS A 400 -3.55 9.28 47.84
C LYS A 400 -3.21 10.22 49.00
N LEU A 401 -4.21 10.74 49.71
CA LEU A 401 -4.01 11.59 50.90
C LEU A 401 -3.15 10.93 52.01
N PRO A 402 -3.28 9.62 52.30
CA PRO A 402 -2.46 8.96 53.31
C PRO A 402 -0.95 8.95 52.96
N ASP A 403 -0.61 8.81 51.68
CA ASP A 403 0.79 8.78 51.23
C ASP A 403 1.44 10.16 51.29
N VAL A 404 0.68 11.22 51.00
CA VAL A 404 1.14 12.61 51.16
C VAL A 404 1.36 12.93 52.64
N MET A 405 0.47 12.47 53.53
CA MET A 405 0.64 12.66 54.98
C MET A 405 1.85 11.90 55.54
N LYS A 406 2.17 10.72 54.99
CA LYS A 406 3.36 9.94 55.38
C LYS A 406 4.66 10.66 55.01
N GLU A 407 4.72 11.28 53.83
CA GLU A 407 5.93 11.95 53.36
C GLU A 407 6.13 13.36 53.93
N VAL A 408 5.04 14.01 54.36
CA VAL A 408 5.09 15.25 55.16
C VAL A 408 5.49 14.97 56.63
N ALA A 409 5.22 13.78 57.16
CA ALA A 409 5.64 13.37 58.51
C ALA A 409 7.07 12.82 58.57
N SER A 410 7.63 12.36 57.43
CA SER A 410 8.97 11.77 57.36
C SER A 410 10.11 12.66 57.95
N PRO A 411 10.11 14.01 57.80
CA PRO A 411 11.13 14.85 58.42
C PRO A 411 10.98 15.04 59.94
N LEU A 412 9.83 14.66 60.53
CA LEU A 412 9.63 14.67 61.99
C LEU A 412 10.06 13.36 62.66
N GLU A 413 10.16 12.27 61.90
CA GLU A 413 10.56 10.94 62.39
C GLU A 413 12.09 10.74 62.49
N GLN A 414 12.89 11.66 61.93
CA GLN A 414 14.37 11.58 61.87
C GLN A 414 15.14 12.49 62.85
N ILE A 415 14.51 13.06 63.88
CA ILE A 415 15.21 13.87 64.91
C ILE A 415 15.05 13.24 66.30
N ASP A 416 15.88 12.24 66.61
CA ASP A 416 15.84 11.52 67.90
C ASP A 416 16.73 12.10 69.02
N LYS A 417 17.66 13.03 68.72
CA LYS A 417 18.50 13.64 69.78
C LYS A 417 19.21 14.93 69.33
N LEU A 418 18.67 16.09 69.72
CA LEU A 418 19.38 17.37 69.60
C LEU A 418 20.26 17.57 70.85
N THR A 419 21.57 17.32 70.74
CA THR A 419 22.52 17.60 71.84
C THR A 419 23.30 18.87 71.50
N VAL A 420 22.98 19.97 72.17
CA VAL A 420 23.70 21.24 72.06
C VAL A 420 24.88 21.21 73.03
N ILE A 421 26.10 21.24 72.50
CA ILE A 421 27.33 21.35 73.29
C ILE A 421 27.80 22.82 73.20
N ASP A 422 27.59 23.53 74.31
CA ASP A 422 28.11 24.88 74.56
C ASP A 422 29.54 24.78 75.08
N ASN A 423 30.47 25.50 74.44
CA ASN A 423 31.82 25.71 74.94
C ASN A 423 32.17 27.19 74.83
N GLY A 424 31.59 27.99 75.72
CA GLY A 424 32.21 29.20 76.26
C GLY A 424 32.25 30.38 75.29
N GLY A 425 31.20 31.20 75.33
CA GLY A 425 31.19 32.53 74.72
C GLY A 425 29.77 32.98 74.41
N SER A 426 29.15 33.69 75.35
CA SER A 426 27.77 34.17 75.33
C SER A 426 27.35 34.87 74.03
N GLN A 427 26.69 34.15 73.11
CA GLN A 427 25.58 34.55 72.22
C GLN A 427 25.26 33.41 71.22
N GLY A 428 24.56 32.35 71.67
CA GLY A 428 24.40 31.08 70.96
C GLY A 428 22.99 30.68 70.50
N ALA A 429 22.01 31.60 70.43
CA ALA A 429 20.63 31.26 70.04
C ALA A 429 20.04 32.08 68.87
N SER A 430 20.75 33.11 68.37
CA SER A 430 20.20 34.05 67.36
C SER A 430 20.90 34.00 65.99
N LYS A 431 21.64 32.94 65.66
CA LYS A 431 22.25 32.73 64.33
C LYS A 431 21.72 31.52 63.55
N VAL A 432 20.98 30.60 64.17
CA VAL A 432 20.32 29.48 63.49
C VAL A 432 18.94 29.91 62.95
N ALA A 433 18.21 30.76 63.67
CA ALA A 433 16.94 31.33 63.23
C ALA A 433 17.05 32.49 62.22
N LYS A 434 18.25 32.84 61.73
CA LYS A 434 18.45 33.82 60.63
C LYS A 434 18.91 33.18 59.32
N ILE A 435 19.61 32.06 59.36
CA ILE A 435 20.02 31.31 58.16
C ILE A 435 18.84 30.53 57.56
N VAL A 436 17.90 30.06 58.38
CA VAL A 436 16.71 29.34 57.90
C VAL A 436 15.67 30.28 57.25
N THR A 437 15.60 31.53 57.69
CA THR A 437 14.68 32.56 57.17
C THR A 437 15.21 33.20 55.88
N ASP A 438 16.53 33.40 55.76
CA ASP A 438 17.15 33.95 54.54
C ASP A 438 17.23 32.93 53.38
N VAL A 439 17.22 31.62 53.64
CA VAL A 439 17.15 30.59 52.59
C VAL A 439 15.72 30.37 52.09
N THR A 440 14.70 30.67 52.89
CA THR A 440 13.29 30.49 52.51
C THR A 440 12.73 31.67 51.70
N ALA A 441 13.25 32.88 51.90
CA ALA A 441 12.84 34.06 51.12
C ALA A 441 13.46 34.11 49.70
N ASN A 442 14.66 33.57 49.50
CA ASN A 442 15.37 33.58 48.21
C ASN A 442 14.97 32.46 47.24
N GLY A 443 14.11 31.52 47.66
CA GLY A 443 13.66 30.41 46.80
C GLY A 443 12.62 30.82 45.74
N PHE A 444 11.81 31.84 46.02
CA PHE A 444 10.74 32.29 45.11
C PHE A 444 11.16 33.37 44.11
N GLU A 445 12.25 34.11 44.38
CA GLU A 445 12.85 35.03 43.39
C GLU A 445 13.69 34.29 42.33
N VAL A 446 14.40 33.22 42.71
CA VAL A 446 15.20 32.41 41.75
C VAL A 446 14.30 31.63 40.78
N LEU A 447 13.09 31.26 41.19
CA LEU A 447 12.09 30.63 40.33
C LEU A 447 11.49 31.62 39.31
N LYS A 448 11.40 32.91 39.64
CA LYS A 448 10.93 33.98 38.75
C LYS A 448 11.98 34.37 37.71
N ASP A 449 13.25 34.41 38.10
CA ASP A 449 14.38 34.75 37.22
C ASP A 449 14.77 33.62 36.25
N LEU A 450 14.47 32.35 36.58
CA LEU A 450 14.75 31.20 35.71
C LEU A 450 13.59 30.80 34.78
N THR A 451 12.37 31.30 35.00
CA THR A 451 11.18 30.89 34.22
C THR A 451 10.43 32.04 33.54
N GLY A 452 10.71 33.31 33.87
CA GLY A 452 10.20 34.48 33.16
C GLY A 452 8.67 34.65 33.17
N LEU A 453 7.94 33.93 34.03
CA LEU A 453 6.48 33.88 34.04
C LEU A 453 5.91 34.57 35.29
N ASP A 454 5.27 35.73 35.10
CA ASP A 454 4.54 36.46 36.16
C ASP A 454 3.08 35.95 36.21
N LEU A 455 2.84 34.93 37.03
CA LEU A 455 1.52 34.27 37.20
C LEU A 455 0.40 35.20 37.66
N SER A 456 0.72 36.36 38.25
CA SER A 456 -0.27 37.38 38.62
C SER A 456 -0.88 38.11 37.42
N ASN A 457 -0.19 38.15 36.27
CA ASN A 457 -0.70 38.79 35.04
C ASN A 457 -1.49 37.81 34.15
N VAL A 458 -1.23 36.51 34.26
CA VAL A 458 -1.99 35.46 33.55
C VAL A 458 -3.38 35.27 34.18
N LEU A 459 -3.49 35.38 35.51
CA LEU A 459 -4.77 35.23 36.22
C LEU A 459 -5.77 36.37 35.93
N ASN A 460 -5.29 37.60 35.74
CA ASN A 460 -6.15 38.75 35.44
C ASN A 460 -6.61 38.84 33.97
N ASN A 461 -5.88 38.20 33.04
CA ASN A 461 -6.26 38.16 31.63
C ASN A 461 -7.22 37.02 31.26
N PHE A 462 -7.33 35.98 32.08
CA PHE A 462 -8.28 34.87 31.88
C PHE A 462 -9.69 35.14 32.41
N VAL A 463 -9.89 36.18 33.23
CA VAL A 463 -11.20 36.50 33.83
C VAL A 463 -12.04 37.47 32.97
N ASN A 464 -11.47 38.12 31.95
CA ASN A 464 -12.15 39.21 31.24
C ASN A 464 -12.26 39.04 29.71
N LYS A 465 -12.05 37.84 29.16
CA LYS A 465 -12.15 37.57 27.73
C LYS A 465 -12.97 36.30 27.46
N ASP A 466 -14.08 36.49 26.76
CA ASP A 466 -14.92 35.48 26.07
C ASP A 466 -16.08 34.80 26.84
N ILE A 467 -17.08 35.64 27.10
CA ILE A 467 -18.51 35.29 26.95
C ILE A 467 -18.87 35.44 25.45
N LYS A 468 -19.60 34.44 24.88
CA LYS A 468 -20.31 34.35 23.58
C LYS A 468 -19.53 33.77 22.38
N THR A 469 -19.66 32.47 22.07
CA THR A 469 -20.75 31.66 21.42
C THR A 469 -20.56 31.47 19.90
N SER A 470 -20.18 30.24 19.49
CA SER A 470 -20.90 29.23 18.65
C SER A 470 -21.54 29.67 17.29
N PRO A 471 -21.94 28.75 16.39
CA PRO A 471 -21.27 27.62 15.70
C PRO A 471 -21.58 27.61 14.16
N SER A 472 -21.02 26.65 13.39
CA SER A 472 -21.79 25.69 12.53
C SER A 472 -21.02 25.11 11.33
N SER A 473 -21.37 23.83 11.06
CA SER A 473 -21.33 23.05 9.82
C SER A 473 -20.00 22.58 9.22
N GLU A 474 -19.75 21.29 9.42
CA GLU A 474 -18.97 20.39 8.56
C GLU A 474 -19.80 19.95 7.33
N GLU A 475 -19.18 19.92 6.15
CA GLU A 475 -19.47 18.89 5.14
C GLU A 475 -18.28 18.72 4.16
N LYS A 476 -17.88 17.45 4.00
CA LYS A 476 -17.31 16.75 2.83
C LYS A 476 -15.90 17.16 2.33
N GLU A 477 -14.89 16.30 2.53
CA GLU A 477 -14.57 15.06 1.76
C GLU A 477 -13.92 15.39 0.41
N ILE A 478 -12.66 14.93 0.20
CA ILE A 478 -12.10 14.29 -1.01
C ILE A 478 -10.55 14.30 -1.00
N ILE A 479 -9.97 13.07 -0.98
CA ILE A 479 -8.86 12.55 -1.81
C ILE A 479 -7.44 13.16 -1.57
N ASP A 480 -6.34 12.42 -1.36
CA ASP A 480 -5.78 11.33 -2.17
C ASP A 480 -4.80 10.46 -1.34
N VAL A 481 -4.77 9.16 -1.65
CA VAL A 481 -3.66 8.24 -1.32
C VAL A 481 -3.12 7.77 -2.65
N ASP A 482 -1.89 8.19 -2.98
CA ASP A 482 -1.07 7.51 -3.97
C ASP A 482 -0.02 6.65 -3.27
N VAL A 483 0.04 5.43 -3.78
CA VAL A 483 0.92 4.32 -3.41
C VAL A 483 2.24 4.45 -4.15
N GLU A 484 3.33 4.03 -3.52
CA GLU A 484 4.59 3.69 -4.19
C GLU A 484 4.58 2.23 -4.65
#